data_AF-A0A9D6FAL8-F1
#
_entry.id   AF-A0A9D6FAL8-F1
#
_cell.length_a   1.000
_cell.length_b   1.000
_cell.length_c   1.000
_cell.angle_alpha   90.00
_cell.angle_beta   90.00
_cell.angle_gamma   90.00
#
_symmetry.space_group_name_H-M   'P 1'
#
loop_
_entity.id
_entity.type
_entity.pdbx_description
1 polymer ?
#
loop_
_entity_poly.entity_id
_entity_poly.type
_entity_poly.pdbx_seq_one_letter_code
_entity_poly.pdbx_strand_id
1 'polypeptide(L)'
;MKTSTATPSGRLEYLDLIRGVFILVMIEGHTLRAFLSPEVKATAIYHYLDFIHNLTGPAFLLASGAAFVYSTRSRWEVYRRWGPKLRGRLSRWLVVLVVGYALQLTFSTLRRTLAETTPEQFAYLLSLNILQSIIFSLLLLQLLTMIVPNWQWFFRASVIATLGIALLTPFAWEYG
;
A
#
# COMPACT_ATOMS: atom_id res chain seq x y z
N MET A 1 -20.24 -20.28 34.62
CA MET A 1 -18.92 -19.62 34.78
C MET A 1 -18.23 -19.62 33.42
N LYS A 2 -18.34 -18.52 32.65
CA LYS A 2 -17.69 -18.41 31.33
C LYS A 2 -16.28 -17.87 31.54
N THR A 3 -15.28 -18.71 31.32
CA THR A 3 -13.86 -18.33 31.37
C THR A 3 -13.56 -17.40 30.20
N SER A 4 -13.41 -16.12 30.52
CA SER A 4 -12.85 -15.11 29.61
C SER A 4 -11.40 -15.49 29.31
N THR A 5 -11.17 -16.17 28.19
CA THR A 5 -9.83 -16.38 27.64
C THR A 5 -9.28 -15.02 27.23
N ALA A 6 -8.31 -14.51 27.99
CA ALA A 6 -7.61 -13.28 27.68
C ALA A 6 -7.03 -13.36 26.25
N THR A 7 -7.50 -12.51 25.36
CA THR A 7 -6.99 -12.36 23.99
C THR A 7 -5.52 -11.89 24.07
N PRO A 8 -4.56 -12.55 23.41
CA PRO A 8 -3.19 -12.05 23.39
C PRO A 8 -3.16 -10.73 22.61
N SER A 9 -2.65 -9.69 23.26
CA SER A 9 -2.34 -8.34 22.75
C SER A 9 -2.64 -8.05 21.26
N GLY A 10 -3.83 -7.50 20.98
CA GLY A 10 -4.08 -6.46 19.98
C GLY A 10 -3.73 -6.73 18.50
N ARG A 11 -4.15 -7.87 17.94
CA ARG A 11 -4.27 -8.02 16.47
C ARG A 11 -5.68 -7.63 16.03
N LEU A 12 -5.78 -6.78 15.01
CA LEU A 12 -7.06 -6.41 14.40
C LEU A 12 -7.43 -7.44 13.34
N GLU A 13 -8.00 -8.57 13.79
CA GLU A 13 -8.39 -9.68 12.91
C GLU A 13 -9.26 -9.22 11.73
N TYR A 14 -10.18 -8.27 11.98
CA TYR A 14 -11.01 -7.67 10.94
C TYR A 14 -10.22 -6.97 9.83
N LEU A 15 -9.14 -6.25 10.17
CA LEU A 15 -8.30 -5.60 9.15
C LEU A 15 -7.54 -6.63 8.32
N ASP A 16 -7.09 -7.72 8.94
CA ASP A 16 -6.40 -8.79 8.23
C ASP A 16 -7.36 -9.56 7.31
N LEU A 17 -8.61 -9.79 7.74
CA LEU A 17 -9.67 -10.38 6.91
C LEU A 17 -10.02 -9.51 5.70
N ILE A 18 -10.24 -8.20 5.89
CA ILE A 18 -10.51 -7.27 4.79
C ILE A 18 -9.39 -7.29 3.76
N ARG A 19 -8.13 -7.24 4.22
CA ARG A 19 -6.98 -7.32 3.33
C ARG A 19 -6.97 -8.63 2.57
N GLY A 20 -7.25 -9.74 3.24
CA GLY A 20 -7.40 -11.05 2.59
C GLY A 20 -8.44 -11.04 1.47
N VAL A 21 -9.62 -10.47 1.72
CA VAL A 21 -10.67 -10.32 0.71
C VAL A 21 -10.19 -9.47 -0.48
N PHE A 22 -9.54 -8.33 -0.22
CA PHE A 22 -9.02 -7.50 -1.30
C PHE A 22 -7.88 -8.16 -2.08
N ILE A 23 -7.09 -9.04 -1.47
CA ILE A 23 -6.08 -9.83 -2.19
C ILE A 23 -6.79 -10.75 -3.20
N LEU A 24 -7.89 -11.40 -2.80
CA LEU A 24 -8.64 -12.28 -3.70
C LEU A 24 -9.22 -11.50 -4.90
N VAL A 25 -9.83 -10.34 -4.65
CA VAL A 25 -10.35 -9.46 -5.72
C VAL A 25 -9.22 -8.91 -6.60
N MET A 26 -8.04 -8.63 -6.04
CA MET A 26 -6.89 -8.18 -6.80
C MET A 26 -6.36 -9.28 -7.73
N ILE A 27 -6.24 -10.51 -7.23
CA ILE A 27 -5.84 -11.67 -8.03
C ILE A 27 -6.88 -11.95 -9.12
N GLU A 28 -8.17 -11.98 -8.76
CA GLU A 28 -9.27 -12.24 -9.69
C GLU A 28 -9.28 -11.22 -10.83
N GLY A 29 -9.25 -9.92 -10.57
CA GLY A 29 -9.23 -8.92 -11.64
C GLY A 29 -7.97 -8.98 -12.51
N HIS A 30 -6.79 -9.30 -11.95
CA HIS A 30 -5.59 -9.54 -12.76
C HIS A 30 -5.71 -10.80 -13.64
N THR A 31 -6.28 -11.88 -13.12
CA THR A 31 -6.58 -13.09 -13.89
C THR A 31 -7.57 -12.80 -15.00
N LEU A 32 -8.68 -12.10 -14.72
CA LEU A 32 -9.65 -11.74 -15.74
C LEU A 32 -9.05 -10.85 -16.83
N ARG A 33 -8.23 -9.85 -16.46
CA ARG A 33 -7.49 -9.01 -17.41
C ARG A 33 -6.55 -9.82 -18.30
N ALA A 34 -5.89 -10.85 -17.77
CA ALA A 34 -4.95 -11.66 -18.53
C ALA A 34 -5.63 -12.69 -19.46
N PHE A 35 -6.75 -13.28 -19.05
CA PHE A 35 -7.34 -14.45 -19.73
C PHE A 35 -8.61 -14.16 -20.55
N LEU A 36 -9.33 -13.06 -20.32
CA LEU A 36 -10.55 -12.75 -21.10
C LEU A 36 -10.22 -12.15 -22.48
N SER A 37 -11.02 -12.53 -23.48
CA SER A 37 -10.97 -11.94 -24.82
C SER A 37 -11.44 -10.48 -24.83
N PRO A 38 -11.03 -9.68 -25.83
CA PRO A 38 -11.48 -8.30 -25.97
C PRO A 38 -13.00 -8.14 -26.04
N GLU A 39 -13.73 -9.08 -26.65
CA GLU A 39 -15.20 -8.98 -26.76
C GLU A 39 -15.88 -9.07 -25.39
N VAL A 40 -15.40 -9.96 -24.51
CA VAL A 40 -15.94 -10.10 -23.14
C VAL A 40 -15.61 -8.89 -22.29
N LYS A 41 -14.44 -8.27 -22.51
CA LYS A 41 -14.02 -7.05 -21.80
C LYS A 41 -14.85 -5.81 -22.15
N ALA A 42 -15.55 -5.81 -23.29
CA ALA A 42 -16.46 -4.72 -23.68
C ALA A 42 -17.84 -4.81 -22.99
N THR A 43 -18.11 -5.87 -22.22
CA THR A 43 -19.39 -6.05 -21.56
C THR A 43 -19.51 -5.20 -20.29
N ALA A 44 -20.73 -4.74 -20.00
CA ALA A 44 -21.00 -3.94 -18.79
C ALA A 44 -20.64 -4.69 -17.49
N ILE A 45 -20.78 -6.02 -17.46
CA ILE A 45 -20.41 -6.85 -16.32
C ILE A 45 -18.91 -6.80 -16.07
N TYR A 46 -18.10 -6.91 -17.13
CA TYR A 46 -16.65 -6.78 -16.99
C TYR A 46 -16.25 -5.39 -16.50
N HIS A 47 -16.87 -4.32 -17.01
CA HIS A 47 -16.59 -2.96 -16.53
C HIS A 47 -16.92 -2.78 -15.04
N TYR A 48 -18.00 -3.39 -14.55
CA TYR A 48 -18.34 -3.36 -13.13
C TYR A 48 -17.32 -4.13 -12.27
N LEU A 49 -16.91 -5.31 -12.71
CA LEU A 49 -15.87 -6.10 -12.05
C LEU A 49 -14.52 -5.37 -12.06
N ASP A 50 -14.15 -4.77 -13.19
CA ASP A 50 -12.92 -3.99 -13.33
C ASP A 50 -12.94 -2.75 -12.43
N PHE A 51 -14.08 -2.08 -12.29
CA PHE A 51 -14.25 -0.99 -11.33
C PHE A 51 -14.00 -1.46 -9.89
N ILE A 52 -14.61 -2.58 -9.47
CA ILE A 52 -14.37 -3.16 -8.13
C ILE A 52 -12.89 -3.52 -7.95
N HIS A 53 -12.27 -4.12 -8.96
CA HIS A 53 -10.85 -4.45 -8.93
C HIS A 53 -9.98 -3.19 -8.76
N ASN A 54 -10.26 -2.10 -9.49
CA ASN A 54 -9.53 -0.84 -9.37
C ASN A 54 -9.66 -0.20 -7.97
N LEU A 55 -10.74 -0.47 -7.22
CA LEU A 55 -10.91 -0.02 -5.84
C LEU A 55 -10.04 -0.77 -4.83
N THR A 56 -9.52 -1.94 -5.16
CA THR A 56 -8.68 -2.74 -4.23
C THR A 56 -7.45 -1.96 -3.78
N GLY A 57 -6.83 -1.20 -4.68
CA GLY A 57 -5.64 -0.40 -4.38
C GLY A 57 -5.88 0.66 -3.30
N PRO A 58 -6.80 1.62 -3.52
CA PRO A 58 -7.20 2.58 -2.49
C PRO A 58 -7.60 1.93 -1.15
N ALA A 59 -8.28 0.78 -1.21
CA ALA A 59 -8.70 0.06 -0.02
C ALA A 59 -7.52 -0.53 0.77
N PHE A 60 -6.49 -1.07 0.10
CA PHE A 60 -5.24 -1.49 0.76
C PHE A 60 -4.48 -0.32 1.39
N LEU A 61 -4.43 0.83 0.72
CA LEU A 61 -3.84 2.06 1.24
C LEU A 61 -4.53 2.48 2.55
N LEU A 62 -5.86 2.54 2.54
CA LEU A 62 -6.66 2.89 3.72
C LEU A 62 -6.46 1.88 4.87
N ALA A 63 -6.56 0.58 4.57
CA ALA A 63 -6.35 -0.48 5.56
C ALA A 63 -4.93 -0.46 6.15
N SER A 64 -3.92 -0.12 5.33
CA SER A 64 -2.52 0.03 5.77
C SER A 64 -2.34 1.22 6.70
N GLY A 65 -2.90 2.38 6.35
CA GLY A 65 -2.91 3.57 7.21
C GLY A 65 -3.63 3.33 8.54
N ALA A 66 -4.80 2.67 8.53
CA ALA A 66 -5.54 2.34 9.74
C ALA A 66 -4.74 1.42 10.69
N ALA A 67 -4.12 0.37 10.16
CA ALA A 67 -3.28 -0.52 10.96
C ALA A 67 -2.02 0.18 11.50
N PHE A 68 -1.44 1.10 10.72
CA PHE A 68 -0.33 1.93 11.17
C PHE A 68 -0.74 2.77 12.39
N VAL A 69 -1.84 3.53 12.26
CA VAL A 69 -2.37 4.36 13.34
C VAL A 69 -2.65 3.55 14.59
N TYR A 70 -3.35 2.41 14.45
CA TYR A 70 -3.68 1.56 15.59
C TYR A 70 -2.43 1.02 16.30
N SER A 71 -1.46 0.50 15.53
CA SER A 71 -0.24 -0.08 16.10
C SER A 71 0.72 0.96 16.69
N THR A 72 0.72 2.18 16.15
CA THR A 72 1.58 3.28 16.58
C THR A 72 1.00 4.04 17.77
N ARG A 73 -0.32 4.31 17.81
CA ARG A 73 -0.97 5.09 18.87
C ARG A 73 -0.77 4.48 20.26
N SER A 74 -0.88 3.17 20.39
CA SER A 74 -0.67 2.46 21.66
C SER A 74 0.78 2.48 22.16
N ARG A 75 1.74 2.77 21.27
CA ARG A 75 3.18 2.67 21.52
C ARG A 75 3.92 3.89 20.97
N TRP A 76 3.32 5.07 21.15
CA TRP A 76 3.76 6.32 20.54
C TRP A 76 5.25 6.62 20.80
N GLU A 77 5.65 6.68 22.05
CA GLU A 77 7.04 6.98 22.46
C GLU A 77 8.06 5.96 21.92
N VAL A 78 7.64 4.71 21.76
CA VAL A 78 8.52 3.63 21.26
C VAL A 78 8.82 3.82 19.78
N TYR A 79 7.83 4.24 18.99
CA TYR A 79 7.97 4.42 17.54
C TYR A 79 8.51 5.79 17.15
N ARG A 80 8.61 6.73 18.09
CA ARG A 80 9.22 8.04 17.88
C ARG A 80 10.76 7.97 17.85
N ARG A 81 11.35 7.00 18.54
CA ARG A 81 12.81 6.81 18.61
C ARG A 81 13.28 5.65 17.76
N TRP A 82 14.49 5.76 17.24
CA TRP A 82 15.17 4.63 16.62
C TRP A 82 15.38 3.52 17.64
N GLY A 83 14.92 2.32 17.32
CA GLY A 83 15.00 1.17 18.22
C GLY A 83 14.68 -0.15 17.53
N PRO A 84 14.85 -1.28 18.22
CA PRO A 84 14.67 -2.62 17.63
C PRO A 84 13.24 -2.84 17.10
N LYS A 85 12.23 -2.26 17.76
CA LYS A 85 10.82 -2.34 17.33
C LYS A 85 10.55 -1.57 16.03
N LEU A 86 11.20 -0.41 15.84
CA LEU A 86 11.11 0.35 14.59
C LEU A 86 11.85 -0.40 13.47
N ARG A 87 13.07 -0.88 13.73
CA ARG A 87 13.85 -1.67 12.75
C ARG A 87 13.07 -2.90 12.26
N GLY A 88 12.43 -3.64 13.17
CA GLY A 88 11.58 -4.78 12.79
C GLY A 88 10.30 -4.40 12.02
N ARG A 89 9.80 -3.17 12.18
CA ARG A 89 8.71 -2.64 11.34
C ARG A 89 9.23 -2.29 9.94
N LEU A 90 10.34 -1.57 9.85
CA LEU A 90 10.96 -1.18 8.58
C LEU A 90 11.44 -2.39 7.77
N SER A 91 11.97 -3.44 8.42
CA SER A 91 12.39 -4.66 7.72
C SER A 91 11.23 -5.37 7.02
N ARG A 92 10.05 -5.42 7.66
CA ARG A 92 8.83 -5.97 7.02
C ARG A 92 8.40 -5.15 5.82
N TRP A 93 8.48 -3.83 5.91
CA TRP A 93 8.18 -2.94 4.78
C TRP A 93 9.18 -3.09 3.64
N LEU A 94 10.45 -3.26 3.97
CA LEU A 94 11.50 -3.53 3.00
C LEU A 94 11.25 -4.85 2.27
N VAL A 95 10.86 -5.91 2.97
CA VAL A 95 10.48 -7.19 2.31
C VAL A 95 9.34 -6.98 1.32
N VAL A 96 8.28 -6.25 1.71
CA VAL A 96 7.16 -5.95 0.81
C VAL A 96 7.62 -5.12 -0.39
N LEU A 97 8.50 -4.15 -0.19
CA LEU A 97 9.06 -3.32 -1.26
C LEU A 97 9.88 -4.16 -2.25
N VAL A 98 10.76 -5.03 -1.73
CA VAL A 98 11.57 -5.95 -2.54
C VAL A 98 10.68 -6.91 -3.32
N VAL A 99 9.65 -7.47 -2.69
CA VAL A 99 8.67 -8.33 -3.37
C VAL A 99 7.92 -7.55 -4.47
N GLY A 100 7.53 -6.31 -4.21
CA GLY A 100 6.87 -5.45 -5.19
C GLY A 100 7.72 -5.24 -6.45
N TYR A 101 9.00 -4.91 -6.28
CA TYR A 101 9.94 -4.79 -7.41
C TYR A 101 10.24 -6.14 -8.06
N ALA A 102 10.38 -7.23 -7.30
CA ALA A 102 10.63 -8.56 -7.85
C ALA A 102 9.46 -9.03 -8.73
N LEU A 103 8.21 -8.73 -8.37
CA LEU A 103 7.03 -9.03 -9.18
C LEU A 103 6.98 -8.18 -10.46
N GLN A 104 7.36 -6.90 -10.39
CA GLN A 104 7.52 -6.06 -11.59
C GLN A 104 8.60 -6.60 -12.54
N LEU A 105 9.62 -7.27 -11.99
CA LEU A 105 10.76 -7.84 -12.71
C LEU A 105 10.46 -9.17 -13.44
N THR A 106 9.21 -9.63 -13.46
CA THR A 106 8.81 -10.99 -13.91
C THR A 106 9.57 -11.47 -15.17
N PHE A 107 10.02 -12.73 -15.12
CA PHE A 107 11.03 -13.43 -15.93
C PHE A 107 11.14 -13.13 -17.44
N SER A 108 10.05 -12.71 -18.12
CA SER A 108 10.13 -12.33 -19.55
C SER A 108 10.91 -11.04 -19.79
N THR A 109 10.89 -10.11 -18.83
CA THR A 109 11.56 -8.80 -18.95
C THR A 109 13.02 -8.89 -18.49
N LEU A 110 13.34 -9.70 -17.48
CA LEU A 110 14.70 -9.82 -16.94
C LEU A 110 15.74 -10.24 -17.99
N ARG A 111 15.38 -11.16 -18.90
CA ARG A 111 16.26 -11.61 -19.99
C ARG A 111 16.43 -10.56 -21.10
N ARG A 112 15.43 -9.69 -21.30
CA ARG A 112 15.47 -8.59 -22.28
C ARG A 112 16.15 -7.33 -21.72
N THR A 113 15.89 -6.97 -20.47
CA THR A 113 16.49 -5.80 -19.80
C THR A 113 17.99 -5.97 -19.53
N LEU A 114 18.47 -7.21 -19.31
CA LEU A 114 19.91 -7.46 -19.16
C LEU A 114 20.66 -7.48 -20.50
N ALA A 115 19.95 -7.63 -21.62
CA ALA A 115 20.52 -7.69 -22.97
C ALA A 115 20.40 -6.35 -23.72
N GLU A 116 19.34 -5.58 -23.50
CA GLU A 116 19.07 -4.29 -24.14
C GLU A 116 18.43 -3.32 -23.13
N THR A 117 19.25 -2.48 -22.49
CA THR A 117 18.77 -1.44 -21.56
C THR A 117 18.18 -0.28 -22.36
N THR A 118 16.92 -0.40 -22.76
CA THR A 118 16.15 0.73 -23.30
C THR A 118 15.68 1.65 -22.16
N PRO A 119 15.73 2.98 -22.31
CA PRO A 119 15.29 3.94 -21.28
C PRO A 119 13.85 3.70 -20.78
N GLU A 120 12.99 3.21 -21.66
CA GLU A 120 11.58 2.91 -21.38
C GLU A 120 11.40 1.75 -20.39
N GLN A 121 12.24 0.71 -20.46
CA GLN A 121 12.20 -0.40 -19.52
C GLN A 121 12.66 0.02 -18.12
N PHE A 122 13.62 0.94 -18.05
CA PHE A 122 14.07 1.51 -16.78
C PHE A 122 12.97 2.36 -16.11
N ALA A 123 12.21 3.13 -16.90
CA ALA A 123 11.05 3.87 -16.41
C ALA A 123 9.93 2.95 -15.91
N TYR A 124 9.68 1.83 -16.59
CA TYR A 124 8.71 0.83 -16.14
C TYR A 124 9.15 0.17 -14.81
N LEU A 125 10.43 -0.14 -14.67
CA LEU A 125 10.99 -0.69 -13.42
C LEU A 125 10.89 0.29 -12.25
N LEU A 126 10.98 1.59 -12.51
CA LEU A 126 10.82 2.63 -11.50
C LEU A 126 9.35 3.03 -11.27
N SER A 127 8.41 2.44 -12.00
CA SER A 127 7.00 2.78 -11.89
C SER A 127 6.45 2.41 -10.50
N LEU A 128 5.75 3.37 -9.90
CA LEU A 128 5.15 3.21 -8.58
C LEU A 128 3.82 2.45 -8.69
N ASN A 129 3.85 1.14 -8.43
CA ASN A 129 2.63 0.37 -8.25
C ASN A 129 2.09 0.50 -6.82
N ILE A 130 0.94 -0.12 -6.58
CA ILE A 130 0.22 -0.01 -5.31
C ILE A 130 1.06 -0.43 -4.10
N LEU A 131 1.89 -1.47 -4.22
CA LEU A 131 2.78 -1.91 -3.14
C LEU A 131 3.78 -0.80 -2.76
N GLN A 132 4.47 -0.21 -3.74
CA GLN A 132 5.40 0.89 -3.49
C GLN A 132 4.68 2.09 -2.87
N SER A 133 3.51 2.46 -3.41
CA SER A 133 2.70 3.58 -2.89
C SER A 133 2.32 3.39 -1.41
N ILE A 134 1.92 2.17 -1.01
CA ILE A 134 1.64 1.84 0.39
C ILE A 134 2.90 2.02 1.25
N ILE A 135 4.06 1.49 0.81
CA ILE A 135 5.30 1.60 1.58
C ILE A 135 5.74 3.05 1.73
N PHE A 136 5.73 3.85 0.66
CA PHE A 136 6.08 5.27 0.74
C PHE A 136 5.14 6.05 1.66
N SER A 137 3.84 5.77 1.60
CA SER A 137 2.85 6.37 2.50
C SER A 137 3.13 6.01 3.97
N LEU A 138 3.46 4.75 4.26
CA LEU A 138 3.80 4.28 5.61
C LEU A 138 5.11 4.88 6.12
N LEU A 139 6.12 5.02 5.25
CA LEU A 139 7.39 5.68 5.58
C LEU A 139 7.17 7.17 5.90
N LEU A 140 6.34 7.87 5.11
CA LEU A 140 5.99 9.26 5.37
C LEU A 140 5.29 9.43 6.73
N LEU A 141 4.31 8.57 7.03
CA LEU A 141 3.63 8.58 8.34
C LEU A 141 4.59 8.22 9.50
N GLN A 142 5.53 7.31 9.27
CA GLN A 142 6.54 6.95 10.26
C GLN A 142 7.52 8.11 10.50
N LEU A 143 7.94 8.82 9.47
CA LEU A 143 8.77 10.02 9.59
C LEU A 143 8.03 11.12 10.37
N LEU A 144 6.76 11.34 10.03
CA LEU A 144 5.92 12.31 10.74
C LEU A 144 5.76 11.95 12.23
N THR A 145 5.67 10.66 12.56
CA THR A 145 5.65 10.17 13.95
C THR A 145 6.93 10.51 14.71
N MET A 146 8.09 10.51 14.03
CA MET A 146 9.38 10.83 14.66
C MET A 146 9.54 12.33 14.89
N ILE A 147 9.11 13.15 13.94
CA ILE A 147 9.22 14.62 14.00
C ILE A 147 8.25 15.18 15.05
N VAL A 148 6.99 14.74 15.00
CA VAL A 148 5.93 15.35 15.79
C VAL A 148 5.92 14.80 17.23
N PRO A 149 5.88 15.66 18.26
CA PRO A 149 5.91 15.20 19.65
C PRO A 149 4.59 14.59 20.13
N ASN A 150 3.44 15.15 19.72
CA ASN A 150 2.14 14.78 20.27
C ASN A 150 1.22 14.15 19.21
N TRP A 151 0.40 13.19 19.64
CA TRP A 151 -0.60 12.52 18.81
C TRP A 151 -1.57 13.48 18.10
N GLN A 152 -2.01 14.54 18.79
CA GLN A 152 -2.96 15.52 18.22
C GLN A 152 -2.31 16.30 17.06
N TRP A 153 -1.06 16.70 17.21
CA TRP A 153 -0.30 17.36 16.14
C TRP A 153 -0.04 16.42 14.97
N PHE A 154 0.19 15.13 15.24
CA PHE A 154 0.38 14.13 14.20
C PHE A 154 -0.88 13.96 13.35
N PHE A 155 -2.04 13.88 14.01
CA PHE A 155 -3.33 13.79 13.33
C PHE A 155 -3.60 15.04 12.48
N ARG A 156 -3.43 16.24 13.05
CA ARG A 156 -3.60 17.51 12.32
C ARG A 156 -2.65 17.60 11.12
N ALA A 157 -1.38 17.29 11.30
CA ALA A 157 -0.40 17.33 10.23
C ALA A 157 -0.71 16.31 9.12
N SER A 158 -1.20 15.12 9.47
CA SER A 158 -1.62 14.11 8.50
C SER A 158 -2.83 14.59 7.68
N VAL A 159 -3.84 15.18 8.33
CA VAL A 159 -5.02 15.75 7.64
C VAL A 159 -4.62 16.91 6.73
N ILE A 160 -3.78 17.82 7.21
CA ILE A 160 -3.28 18.95 6.41
C ILE A 160 -2.48 18.43 5.20
N ALA A 161 -1.61 17.44 5.40
CA ALA A 161 -0.85 16.84 4.31
C ALA A 161 -1.78 16.19 3.27
N THR A 162 -2.81 15.44 3.70
CA THR A 162 -3.79 14.84 2.79
C THR A 162 -4.57 15.90 2.01
N LEU A 163 -5.06 16.95 2.67
CA LEU A 163 -5.77 18.06 2.01
C LEU A 163 -4.86 18.82 1.05
N GLY A 164 -3.61 19.09 1.45
CA GLY A 164 -2.60 19.72 0.62
C GLY A 164 -2.31 18.91 -0.63
N ILE A 165 -2.08 17.60 -0.49
CA ILE A 165 -1.88 16.70 -1.62
C ILE A 165 -3.11 16.71 -2.53
N ALA A 166 -4.33 16.56 -1.98
CA ALA A 166 -5.56 16.54 -2.76
C ALA A 166 -5.79 17.84 -3.57
N LEU A 167 -5.48 18.99 -2.97
CA LEU A 167 -5.63 20.30 -3.63
C LEU A 167 -4.52 20.58 -4.65
N LEU A 168 -3.30 20.09 -4.41
CA LEU A 168 -2.15 20.28 -5.32
C LEU A 168 -2.14 19.27 -6.48
N THR A 169 -2.81 18.13 -6.33
CA THR A 169 -2.91 17.08 -7.36
C THR A 169 -3.42 17.61 -8.71
N PRO A 170 -4.53 18.38 -8.81
CA PRO A 170 -4.99 18.91 -10.10
C PRO A 170 -3.96 19.83 -10.76
N PHE A 171 -3.30 20.70 -9.99
CA PHE A 171 -2.28 21.61 -10.53
C PHE A 171 -1.04 20.86 -11.04
N ALA A 172 -0.63 19.79 -10.36
CA ALA A 172 0.49 18.97 -10.81
C ALA A 172 0.22 18.28 -12.16
N TRP A 173 -1.05 18.04 -12.50
CA TRP A 173 -1.46 17.41 -13.76
C TRP A 173 -1.62 18.42 -14.92
N GLU A 174 -1.78 19.71 -14.63
CA GLU A 174 -1.85 20.75 -15.66
C GLU A 174 -0.47 21.15 -16.21
N TYR A 175 0.62 20.90 -15.47
CA TYR A 175 1.99 21.32 -15.81
C TYR A 175 2.97 20.16 -16.07
N GLY A 176 2.51 18.90 -16.08
CA GLY A 176 3.33 17.71 -16.30
C GLY A 176 2.90 16.92 -17.54
#